data_AF-A0A7L3I7T9-F1
#
_entry.id   AF-A0A7L3I7T9-F1
#
_cell.length_a   1.000
_cell.length_b   1.000
_cell.length_c   1.000
_cell.angle_alpha   90.00
_cell.angle_beta   90.00
_cell.angle_gamma   90.00
#
_symmetry.space_group_name_H-M   'P 1'
#
loop_
_entity.id
_entity.type
_entity.pdbx_description
1 polymer ?
#
loop_
_entity_poly.entity_id
_entity_poly.type
_entity_poly.pdbx_seq_one_letter_code
_entity_poly.pdbx_strand_id
1 'polypeptide(L)'
;AIYLAKKNIKRKGILEEYEKEHYNMLNQKINYKWDFVIMQAKEQYKAGKERKKEDRYALDCQERAYWLVNRTPPGMLDVLEYGLDRVTDPNENKVNQVRQGCFCFFYTPTEFIMYHQQAIMKTRVKSSVSLGG
;
A
#
# COMPACT_ATOMS: atom_id res chain seq x y z
N ALA A 1 3.21 -9.04 11.28
CA ALA A 1 3.84 -10.25 11.85
C ALA A 1 5.00 -9.90 12.79
N ILE A 2 6.08 -9.27 12.29
CA ILE A 2 7.24 -8.87 13.10
C ILE A 2 6.85 -7.96 14.28
N TYR A 3 6.01 -6.94 14.04
CA TYR A 3 5.48 -6.06 15.08
C TYR A 3 4.80 -6.83 16.22
N LEU A 4 3.84 -7.70 15.90
CA LEU A 4 3.11 -8.51 16.88
C LEU A 4 4.05 -9.49 17.62
N ALA A 5 5.01 -10.10 16.91
CA ALA A 5 6.02 -10.96 17.53
C ALA A 5 6.90 -10.18 18.51
N LYS A 6 7.35 -8.97 18.14
CA LYS A 6 8.13 -8.08 19.01
C LYS A 6 7.33 -7.66 20.24
N LYS A 7 6.06 -7.28 20.06
CA LYS A 7 5.12 -6.94 21.14
C LYS A 7 4.93 -8.12 22.10
N ASN A 8 4.80 -9.33 21.58
CA ASN A 8 4.66 -10.56 22.37
C ASN A 8 5.95 -10.90 23.16
N ILE A 9 7.13 -10.67 22.58
CA ILE A 9 8.43 -10.85 23.27
C ILE A 9 8.60 -9.83 24.40
N LYS A 10 8.17 -8.57 24.20
CA LYS A 10 8.32 -7.49 25.18
C LYS A 10 7.55 -7.78 26.48
N ARG A 11 6.30 -8.26 26.37
CA ARG A 11 5.48 -8.73 27.49
C ARG A 11 4.46 -9.74 26.97
N LYS A 12 4.56 -10.98 27.45
CA LYS A 12 3.57 -12.01 27.17
C LYS A 12 2.20 -11.56 27.70
N GLY A 13 1.16 -11.60 26.88
CA GLY A 13 -0.22 -11.30 27.28
C GLY A 13 -0.69 -9.85 27.10
N ILE A 14 0.10 -8.95 26.51
CA ILE A 14 -0.35 -7.58 26.17
C ILE A 14 -1.17 -7.52 24.87
N LEU A 15 -1.12 -8.55 24.03
CA LEU A 15 -1.87 -8.54 22.77
C LEU A 15 -3.37 -8.50 23.07
N GLU A 16 -4.05 -7.55 22.44
CA GLU A 16 -5.51 -7.46 22.45
C GLU A 16 -6.10 -8.68 21.72
N GLU A 17 -7.36 -9.04 21.96
CA GLU A 17 -7.92 -10.31 21.46
C GLU A 17 -7.86 -10.41 19.94
N TYR A 18 -8.22 -9.32 19.24
CA TYR A 18 -8.09 -9.23 17.78
C TYR A 18 -6.63 -9.33 17.31
N GLU A 19 -5.66 -8.83 18.07
CA GLU A 19 -4.24 -8.94 17.70
C GLU A 19 -3.73 -10.38 17.83
N LYS A 20 -4.26 -11.15 18.78
CA LYS A 20 -3.93 -12.59 18.93
C LYS A 20 -4.47 -13.38 17.75
N GLU A 21 -5.70 -13.12 17.33
CA GLU A 21 -6.29 -13.75 16.14
C GLU A 21 -5.46 -13.45 14.89
N HIS A 22 -5.09 -12.18 14.68
CA HIS A 22 -4.21 -11.78 13.58
C HIS A 22 -2.82 -12.43 13.67
N TYR A 23 -2.26 -12.57 14.88
CA TYR A 23 -0.98 -13.23 15.08
C TYR A 23 -1.03 -14.72 14.68
N ASN A 24 -2.08 -15.43 15.11
CA ASN A 24 -2.30 -16.83 14.78
C ASN A 24 -2.55 -17.04 13.28
N MET A 25 -3.38 -16.18 12.67
CA MET A 25 -3.63 -16.18 11.23
C MET A 25 -2.33 -15.96 10.44
N LEU A 26 -1.50 -15.00 10.85
CA LEU A 26 -0.22 -14.74 10.20
C LEU A 26 0.75 -15.91 10.38
N ASN A 27 0.79 -16.52 11.57
CA ASN A 27 1.64 -17.69 11.82
C ASN A 27 1.30 -18.87 10.89
N GLN A 28 0.01 -19.07 10.58
CA GLN A 28 -0.42 -20.09 9.64
C GLN A 28 -0.14 -19.69 8.18
N LYS A 29 -0.46 -18.45 7.79
CA LYS A 29 -0.39 -17.98 6.38
C LYS A 29 1.05 -17.82 5.87
N ILE A 30 1.97 -17.35 6.71
CA ILE A 30 3.37 -17.11 6.34
C ILE A 30 4.35 -17.96 7.14
N ASN A 31 3.93 -19.18 7.50
CA ASN A 31 4.70 -20.09 8.34
C ASN A 31 6.11 -20.37 7.81
N TYR A 32 6.25 -20.53 6.49
CA TYR A 32 7.53 -20.78 5.81
C TYR A 32 8.58 -19.66 6.01
N LYS A 33 8.17 -18.45 6.43
CA LYS A 33 9.04 -17.32 6.76
C LYS A 33 9.05 -17.00 8.25
N TRP A 34 8.49 -17.86 9.09
CA TRP A 34 8.27 -17.54 10.50
C TRP A 34 9.57 -17.41 11.29
N ASP A 35 10.57 -18.24 10.98
CA ASP A 35 11.89 -18.12 11.60
C ASP A 35 12.52 -16.74 11.34
N PHE A 36 12.37 -16.22 10.12
CA PHE A 36 12.79 -14.87 9.79
C PHE A 36 12.02 -13.80 10.58
N VAL A 37 10.70 -13.97 10.73
CA VAL A 37 9.86 -13.06 11.53
C VAL A 37 10.33 -13.01 12.98
N ILE A 38 10.62 -14.17 13.59
CA ILE A 38 11.08 -14.26 14.97
C ILE A 38 12.49 -13.70 15.12
N MET A 39 13.39 -13.99 14.18
CA MET A 39 14.75 -13.46 14.16
C MET A 39 14.74 -11.93 14.14
N GLN A 40 14.00 -11.33 13.21
CA GLN A 40 13.85 -9.88 13.09
C GLN A 40 13.20 -9.25 14.33
N ALA A 41 12.19 -9.90 14.92
CA ALA A 41 11.55 -9.40 16.14
C ALA A 41 12.52 -9.38 17.34
N LYS A 42 13.36 -10.42 17.49
CA LYS A 42 14.39 -10.48 18.53
C LYS A 42 15.48 -9.43 18.33
N GLU A 43 15.93 -9.24 17.08
CA GLU A 43 16.93 -8.25 16.72
C GLU A 43 16.46 -6.82 17.03
N GLN A 44 15.25 -6.45 16.57
CA GLN A 44 14.65 -5.15 16.88
C GLN A 44 14.44 -4.94 18.38
N TYR A 45 14.03 -5.98 19.12
CA TYR A 45 13.88 -5.89 20.56
C TYR A 45 15.20 -5.64 21.27
N LYS A 46 16.29 -6.28 20.82
CA LYS A 46 17.64 -6.05 21.35
C LYS A 46 18.11 -4.63 21.07
N ALA A 47 18.00 -4.16 19.83
CA ALA A 47 18.36 -2.80 19.44
C ALA A 47 17.56 -1.73 20.21
N GLY A 48 16.27 -1.98 20.46
CA GLY A 48 15.43 -1.08 21.25
C GLY A 48 15.87 -0.95 22.72
N LYS A 49 16.50 -1.99 23.29
CA LYS A 49 16.98 -1.97 24.69
C LYS A 49 18.20 -1.08 24.90
N GLU A 50 19.00 -0.84 23.87
CA GLU A 50 20.20 0.00 23.94
C GLU A 50 19.86 1.50 24.00
N ARG A 51 18.63 1.87 23.61
CA ARG A 51 18.15 3.27 23.63
C ARG A 51 17.64 3.70 25.01
N LYS A 52 17.65 5.02 25.23
CA LYS A 52 17.06 5.67 26.41
C LYS A 52 15.57 5.34 26.52
N LYS A 53 15.05 5.34 27.76
CA LYS A 53 13.66 4.97 28.06
C LYS A 53 12.64 5.86 27.34
N GLU A 54 12.92 7.16 27.28
CA GLU A 54 12.07 8.17 26.62
C GLU A 54 11.98 7.91 25.11
N ASP A 55 13.13 7.77 24.45
CA ASP A 55 13.20 7.47 23.01
C ASP A 55 12.48 6.16 22.67
N ARG A 56 12.65 5.13 23.51
CA ARG A 56 11.99 3.84 23.33
C ARG A 56 10.47 3.98 23.39
N TYR A 57 9.95 4.75 24.34
CA TYR A 57 8.51 4.98 24.47
C TYR A 57 7.96 5.76 23.27
N ALA A 58 8.65 6.81 22.83
CA ALA A 58 8.25 7.60 21.66
C ALA A 58 8.17 6.74 20.38
N LEU A 59 9.18 5.89 20.15
CA LEU A 59 9.22 4.99 19.00
C LEU A 59 8.14 3.91 19.06
N ASP A 60 7.90 3.32 20.23
CA ASP A 60 6.84 2.34 20.42
C ASP A 60 5.45 2.97 20.16
N CYS A 61 5.24 4.23 20.57
CA CYS A 61 4.02 4.99 20.30
C CYS A 61 3.86 5.28 18.81
N GLN A 62 4.93 5.71 18.12
CA GLN A 62 4.92 5.96 16.68
C GLN A 62 4.56 4.70 15.89
N GLU A 63 5.20 3.57 16.23
CA GLU A 63 4.94 2.30 15.57
C GLU A 63 3.51 1.81 15.85
N ARG A 64 3.01 1.95 17.09
CA ARG A 64 1.61 1.64 17.42
C ARG A 64 0.64 2.49 16.59
N ALA A 65 0.88 3.80 16.46
CA ALA A 65 0.03 4.68 15.68
C ALA A 65 -0.01 4.28 14.19
N TYR A 66 1.13 3.91 13.61
CA TYR A 66 1.20 3.40 12.23
C TYR A 66 0.32 2.14 12.04
N TRP A 67 0.40 1.18 12.97
CA TRP A 67 -0.39 -0.05 12.87
C TRP A 67 -1.87 0.15 13.13
N LEU A 68 -2.26 1.12 13.97
CA LEU A 68 -3.67 1.47 14.19
C LEU A 68 -4.35 1.96 12.90
N VAL A 69 -3.62 2.68 12.03
CA VAL A 69 -4.14 3.15 10.74
C VAL A 69 -4.13 2.03 9.69
N ASN A 70 -3.04 1.26 9.62
CA ASN A 70 -2.89 0.24 8.57
C ASN A 70 -3.65 -1.07 8.87
N ARG A 71 -3.93 -1.36 10.13
CA ARG A 71 -4.61 -2.58 10.61
C ARG A 71 -5.61 -2.16 11.68
N THR A 72 -6.67 -1.50 11.22
CA THR A 72 -7.71 -0.95 12.07
C THR A 72 -8.36 -2.04 12.92
N PRO A 73 -8.69 -1.75 14.20
CA PRO A 73 -9.45 -2.67 15.01
C PRO A 73 -10.83 -2.99 14.39
N PRO A 74 -11.39 -4.18 14.66
CA PRO A 74 -12.72 -4.52 14.19
C PRO A 74 -13.76 -3.49 14.66
N GLY A 75 -14.57 -2.96 13.75
CA GLY A 75 -15.59 -1.95 14.03
C GLY A 75 -15.13 -0.49 13.88
N MET A 76 -13.86 -0.25 13.57
CA MET A 76 -13.34 1.09 13.23
C MET A 76 -13.29 1.29 11.71
N LEU A 77 -13.47 2.52 11.23
CA LEU A 77 -13.37 2.87 9.81
C LEU A 77 -11.95 2.62 9.29
N ASP A 78 -11.84 1.92 8.16
CA ASP A 78 -10.57 1.77 7.44
C ASP A 78 -10.34 2.99 6.53
N VAL A 79 -9.45 3.89 6.96
CA VAL A 79 -9.11 5.10 6.21
C VAL A 79 -8.34 4.78 4.92
N LEU A 80 -7.73 3.59 4.81
CA LEU A 80 -6.97 3.18 3.64
C LEU A 80 -7.81 2.40 2.62
N GLU A 81 -9.10 2.20 2.88
CA GLU A 81 -10.01 1.59 1.93
C GLU A 81 -10.19 2.50 0.70
N TYR A 82 -9.67 2.05 -0.45
CA TYR A 82 -9.74 2.79 -1.72
C TYR A 82 -10.81 2.26 -2.69
N GLY A 83 -11.71 1.40 -2.18
CA GLY A 83 -12.77 0.77 -2.96
C GLY A 83 -12.28 -0.41 -3.79
N LEU A 84 -12.79 -0.54 -5.02
CA LEU A 84 -12.44 -1.64 -5.92
C LEU A 84 -11.04 -1.43 -6.54
N ASP A 85 -10.32 -2.53 -6.70
CA ASP A 85 -9.06 -2.55 -7.43
C ASP A 85 -9.25 -2.12 -8.89
N ARG A 86 -8.25 -1.42 -9.43
CA ARG A 86 -8.25 -1.02 -10.84
C ARG A 86 -7.93 -2.22 -11.72
N VAL A 87 -8.67 -2.38 -12.82
CA VAL A 87 -8.41 -3.42 -13.84
C VAL A 87 -7.04 -3.25 -14.50
N THR A 88 -6.57 -2.01 -14.62
CA THR A 88 -5.25 -1.69 -15.19
C THR A 88 -4.37 -1.08 -14.10
N ASP A 89 -3.14 -1.58 -13.99
CA ASP A 89 -2.15 -1.03 -13.06
C ASP A 89 -1.73 0.38 -13.52
N PRO A 90 -1.97 1.43 -12.70
CA PRO A 90 -1.55 2.79 -13.03
C PRO A 90 -0.04 3.00 -12.98
N ASN A 91 0.71 2.12 -12.29
CA ASN A 91 2.17 2.22 -12.13
C ASN A 91 2.93 1.40 -13.18
N GLU A 92 2.25 0.63 -14.02
CA GLU A 92 2.89 -0.16 -15.07
C GLU A 92 3.47 0.75 -16.15
N ASN A 93 4.77 0.59 -16.44
CA ASN A 93 5.42 1.30 -17.53
C ASN A 93 5.00 0.69 -18.88
N LYS A 94 4.02 1.34 -19.54
CA LYS A 94 3.45 0.94 -20.82
C LYS A 94 4.46 0.85 -21.99
N VAL A 95 5.68 1.35 -21.83
CA VAL A 95 6.74 1.25 -22.86
C VAL A 95 7.21 -0.20 -23.05
N ASN A 96 7.16 -1.05 -22.02
CA ASN A 96 7.65 -2.43 -22.10
C ASN A 96 6.66 -3.40 -22.78
N GLN A 97 5.36 -3.08 -22.82
CA GLN A 97 4.33 -3.86 -23.53
C GLN A 97 4.45 -3.77 -25.06
N VAL A 98 5.05 -2.71 -25.60
CA VAL A 98 5.31 -2.58 -27.05
C VAL A 98 6.25 -3.69 -27.56
N ARG A 99 7.06 -4.29 -26.68
CA ARG A 99 8.02 -5.35 -27.03
C ARG A 99 7.53 -6.78 -26.78
N GLN A 100 6.55 -6.98 -25.91
CA GLN A 100 6.04 -8.32 -25.55
C GLN A 100 4.61 -8.52 -26.04
N GLY A 101 4.46 -8.73 -27.35
CA GLY A 101 3.52 -9.72 -27.89
C GLY A 101 2.02 -9.49 -27.82
N CYS A 102 1.50 -8.32 -27.43
CA CYS A 102 0.05 -8.05 -27.48
C CYS A 102 -0.26 -6.64 -28.01
N PHE A 103 0.22 -6.35 -29.23
CA PHE A 103 0.04 -5.07 -29.88
C PHE A 103 -1.24 -5.04 -30.72
N CYS A 104 -2.42 -5.10 -30.09
CA CYS A 104 -3.69 -4.97 -30.83
C CYS A 104 -4.73 -4.00 -30.26
N PHE A 105 -4.61 -3.43 -29.05
CA PHE A 105 -5.83 -2.84 -28.45
C PHE A 105 -5.86 -1.37 -28.02
N PHE A 106 -4.78 -0.60 -27.98
CA PHE A 106 -4.93 0.78 -27.48
C PHE A 106 -4.23 1.91 -28.23
N TYR A 107 -3.21 1.66 -29.05
CA TYR A 107 -2.64 2.68 -29.95
C TYR A 107 -2.09 2.00 -31.20
N THR A 108 -2.98 1.62 -32.12
CA THR A 108 -2.51 1.55 -33.50
C THR A 108 -2.19 2.99 -33.92
N PRO A 109 -1.07 3.24 -34.62
CA PRO A 109 -0.77 4.58 -35.15
C PRO A 109 -1.98 5.19 -35.90
N THR A 110 -2.80 4.33 -36.49
CA THR A 110 -4.04 4.65 -37.17
C THR A 110 -5.08 5.32 -36.27
N GLU A 111 -5.40 4.78 -35.09
CA GLU A 111 -6.37 5.39 -34.16
C GLU A 111 -5.91 6.79 -33.70
N PHE A 112 -4.62 6.93 -33.40
CA PHE A 112 -4.02 8.21 -33.03
C PHE A 112 -4.13 9.24 -34.16
N ILE A 113 -3.75 8.85 -35.39
CA ILE A 113 -3.83 9.71 -36.57
C ILE A 113 -5.30 10.08 -36.87
N MET A 114 -6.22 9.12 -36.82
CA MET A 114 -7.65 9.35 -37.05
C MET A 114 -8.23 10.35 -36.04
N TYR A 115 -7.92 10.19 -34.75
CA TYR A 115 -8.34 11.12 -33.70
C TYR A 115 -7.87 12.55 -34.00
N HIS A 116 -6.59 12.72 -34.37
CA HIS A 116 -6.02 14.04 -34.67
C HIS A 116 -6.61 14.66 -35.94
N GLN A 117 -6.80 13.88 -37.01
CA GLN A 117 -7.43 14.37 -38.24
C GLN A 117 -8.87 14.86 -37.98
N GLN A 118 -9.65 14.11 -37.21
CA GLN A 118 -11.01 14.51 -36.83
C GLN A 118 -11.02 15.75 -35.93
N ALA A 119 -10.09 15.87 -34.98
CA ALA A 119 -10.02 17.00 -34.06
C ALA A 119 -9.69 18.34 -34.77
N ILE A 120 -8.86 18.31 -35.81
CA ILE A 120 -8.48 19.51 -36.60
C ILE A 120 -9.67 20.08 -37.38
N MET A 121 -10.59 19.22 -37.83
CA MET A 121 -11.77 19.65 -38.59
C MET A 121 -12.83 20.34 -37.71
N LYS A 122 -12.71 20.28 -36.37
CA LYS A 122 -13.65 20.92 -35.45
C LYS A 122 -13.34 22.42 -35.32
N THR A 123 -14.29 23.27 -35.67
CA THR A 123 -14.19 24.73 -35.46
C THR A 123 -14.18 25.05 -33.96
N ARG A 124 -13.38 26.04 -33.56
CA ARG A 124 -13.29 26.51 -32.18
C ARG A 124 -13.44 28.02 -32.13
N VAL A 125 -14.04 28.52 -31.05
CA VAL A 125 -14.12 29.95 -30.74
C VAL A 125 -12.95 30.38 -29.87
N LYS A 126 -12.67 31.68 -29.81
CA LYS A 126 -11.63 32.23 -28.93
C LYS A 126 -12.02 32.03 -27.46
N SER A 127 -11.01 31.82 -26.61
CA SER A 127 -11.22 31.62 -25.16
C SER A 127 -11.97 32.77 -24.48
N SER A 128 -11.76 34.01 -24.94
CA SER A 128 -12.47 35.19 -24.45
C SER A 128 -13.99 35.13 -24.71
N VAL A 129 -14.41 34.40 -25.74
CA VAL A 129 -15.83 34.19 -26.07
C VAL A 129 -16.38 33.01 -25.27
N SER A 130 -15.63 31.91 -25.12
CA SER A 130 -16.10 30.71 -24.40
C SER A 130 -16.11 30.85 -22.87
N LEU A 131 -15.24 31.68 -22.29
CA LEU A 131 -15.13 31.88 -20.84
C LEU A 131 -15.91 33.11 -20.34
N GLY A 132 -16.43 33.93 -21.25
CA GLY A 132 -17.17 35.15 -20.91
C GLY A 132 -18.69 35.02 -20.97
N GLY A 133 -19.21 33.84 -21.36
CA GLY A 133 -20.63 33.52 -21.38
C GLY A 133 -21.13 32.91 -20.09
#